data_AF-A0AAJ2YXH0-F1
#
_entry.id   AF-A0AAJ2YXH0-F1
#
_cell.length_a   1.000
_cell.length_b   1.000
_cell.length_c   1.000
_cell.angle_alpha   90.00
_cell.angle_beta   90.00
_cell.angle_gamma   90.00
#
_symmetry.space_group_name_H-M   'P 1'
#
loop_
_entity.id
_entity.type
_entity.pdbx_description
1 polymer ?
#
loop_
_entity_poly.entity_id
_entity_poly.type
_entity_poly.pdbx_seq_one_letter_code
_entity_poly.pdbx_strand_id
1 'polypeptide(L)'
;MADLKYDVLEKFGVLSTSKSGWEMQLNFVQWGDNTPKFDLRTWSPDGSKMGKGLTLTHDEIVKLYEVLGEVLAVENGAQAPVKPEAPADDYLAEMYYADQAEEAAEEAAEDAERPKWGRLSDL
;
A
#
# COMPACT_ATOMS: atom_id res chain seq x y z
N MET A 1 14.34 33.98 5.99
CA MET A 1 13.26 33.03 5.65
C MET A 1 12.98 32.24 6.91
N ALA A 2 11.72 32.10 7.32
CA ALA A 2 11.41 31.26 8.47
C ALA A 2 11.72 29.80 8.09
N ASP A 3 12.59 29.14 8.85
CA ASP A 3 12.78 27.70 8.74
C ASP A 3 11.45 27.03 9.03
N LEU A 4 10.83 26.50 7.99
CA LEU A 4 9.58 25.80 8.10
C LEU A 4 9.90 24.45 8.75
N LYS A 5 9.51 24.28 10.01
CA LYS A 5 9.70 23.02 10.72
C LYS A 5 8.74 21.98 10.14
N TYR A 6 9.26 20.81 9.82
CA TYR A 6 8.46 19.66 9.43
C TYR A 6 9.12 18.38 9.92
N ASP A 7 8.30 17.36 10.11
CA ASP A 7 8.77 16.01 10.39
C ASP A 7 8.11 15.03 9.42
N VAL A 8 8.92 14.17 8.80
CA VAL A 8 8.44 13.14 7.88
C VAL A 8 8.28 11.87 8.67
N LEU A 9 7.04 11.57 9.06
CA LEU A 9 6.72 10.44 9.93
C LEU A 9 6.79 9.11 9.16
N GLU A 10 6.33 9.11 7.91
CA GLU A 10 6.27 7.90 7.09
C GLU A 10 6.48 8.23 5.61
N LYS A 11 7.09 7.30 4.87
CA LYS A 11 7.30 7.41 3.42
C LYS A 11 6.58 6.25 2.75
N PHE A 12 5.57 6.55 1.94
CA PHE A 12 4.77 5.51 1.29
C PHE A 12 5.37 5.06 -0.05
N GLY A 13 5.95 5.99 -0.82
CA GLY A 13 6.60 5.63 -2.07
C GLY A 13 6.99 6.80 -2.95
N VAL A 14 7.71 6.46 -4.03
CA VAL A 14 8.18 7.39 -5.07
C VAL A 14 7.33 7.16 -6.33
N LEU A 15 6.72 8.23 -6.84
CA LEU A 15 5.91 8.20 -8.07
C LEU A 15 6.76 8.43 -9.31
N SER A 16 7.81 9.26 -9.21
CA SER A 16 8.71 9.53 -10.32
C SER A 16 10.06 10.03 -9.83
N THR A 17 11.10 9.75 -10.62
CA THR A 17 12.46 10.24 -10.39
C THR A 17 12.89 11.04 -11.61
N SER A 18 13.32 12.28 -11.40
CA SER A 18 13.83 13.14 -12.45
C SER A 18 15.27 12.77 -12.83
N LYS A 19 15.73 13.24 -13.99
CA LYS A 19 17.14 13.08 -14.41
C LYS A 19 18.14 13.75 -13.47
N SER A 20 17.70 14.76 -12.71
CA SER A 20 18.52 15.44 -11.70
C SER A 20 18.46 14.76 -10.32
N GLY A 21 17.78 13.61 -10.21
CA GLY A 21 17.65 12.83 -8.97
C GLY A 21 16.59 13.36 -8.01
N TRP A 22 15.73 14.29 -8.45
CA TRP A 22 14.61 14.75 -7.64
C TRP A 22 13.47 13.74 -7.71
N GLU A 23 12.87 13.43 -6.58
CA GLU A 23 11.87 12.38 -6.46
C GLU A 23 10.52 12.97 -6.05
N MET A 24 9.49 12.70 -6.84
CA MET A 24 8.11 12.96 -6.41
C MET A 24 7.68 11.83 -5.49
N GLN A 25 7.44 12.15 -4.22
CA GLN A 25 7.15 11.18 -3.18
C GLN A 25 5.80 11.47 -2.53
N LEU A 26 5.13 10.41 -2.08
CA LEU A 26 4.00 10.48 -1.18
C LEU A 26 4.47 10.12 0.23
N ASN A 27 4.35 11.06 1.15
CA ASN A 27 4.82 10.94 2.53
C ASN A 27 3.70 11.31 3.51
N PHE A 28 3.84 10.89 4.76
CA PHE A 28 3.07 11.40 5.89
C PHE A 28 3.91 12.44 6.63
N VAL A 29 3.48 13.70 6.61
CA VAL A 29 4.29 14.84 7.06
C VAL A 29 3.53 15.66 8.08
N GLN A 30 4.20 15.94 9.20
CA GLN A 30 3.77 16.91 10.18
C GLN A 30 4.38 18.27 9.87
N TRP A 31 3.55 19.27 9.61
CA TRP A 31 4.00 20.63 9.33
C TRP A 31 3.94 21.47 10.61
N GLY A 32 5.09 21.78 11.20
CA GLY A 32 5.19 22.44 12.50
C GLY A 32 4.48 21.63 13.58
N ASP A 33 3.63 22.28 14.36
CA ASP A 33 2.85 21.65 15.43
C ASP A 33 1.44 21.22 14.98
N ASN A 34 1.17 21.22 13.67
CA ASN A 34 -0.13 20.83 13.14
C ASN A 34 -0.31 19.31 13.12
N THR A 35 -1.55 18.85 12.89
CA THR A 35 -1.83 17.42 12.66
C THR A 35 -1.11 16.94 11.41
N PRO A 36 -0.44 15.78 11.46
CA PRO A 36 0.19 15.17 10.30
C PRO A 36 -0.81 14.88 9.19
N LYS A 37 -0.38 15.06 7.95
CA LYS A 37 -1.20 14.88 6.75
C LYS A 37 -0.41 14.17 5.67
N PHE A 38 -1.11 13.63 4.68
CA PHE A 38 -0.46 13.13 3.47
C PHE A 38 0.10 14.31 2.68
N ASP A 39 1.31 14.19 2.17
CA ASP A 39 1.96 15.21 1.37
C ASP A 39 2.55 14.57 0.12
N LEU A 40 2.09 15.03 -1.04
CA LEU A 40 2.62 14.66 -2.33
C LEU A 40 3.51 15.79 -2.84
N ARG A 41 4.82 15.57 -2.85
CA ARG A 41 5.78 16.64 -3.16
C ARG A 41 7.05 16.09 -3.77
N THR A 42 7.71 16.94 -4.55
CA THR A 42 9.06 16.64 -5.04
C THR A 42 10.10 16.96 -3.98
N TRP A 43 10.91 15.98 -3.62
CA TRP A 43 12.03 16.11 -2.70
C TRP A 43 13.36 16.03 -3.47
N SER A 44 14.36 16.74 -2.98
CA SER A 44 15.73 16.57 -3.46
C SER A 44 16.26 15.17 -3.09
N PRO A 45 17.27 14.64 -3.79
CA PRO A 45 17.78 13.29 -3.52
C PRO A 45 18.30 13.10 -2.08
N ASP A 46 18.73 14.19 -1.43
CA ASP A 46 19.16 14.24 -0.04
C ASP A 46 18.02 14.57 0.95
N GLY A 47 16.79 14.81 0.46
CA GLY A 47 15.61 15.16 1.25
C GLY A 47 15.68 16.52 1.95
N SER A 48 16.74 17.30 1.74
CA SER A 48 16.95 18.59 2.42
C SER A 48 16.09 19.71 1.87
N LYS A 49 15.76 19.64 0.58
CA LYS A 49 14.96 20.62 -0.14
C LYS A 49 13.67 20.00 -0.62
N MET A 50 12.61 20.79 -0.49
CA MET A 50 11.29 20.45 -0.97
C MET A 50 10.90 21.38 -2.11
N GLY A 51 10.30 20.82 -3.15
CA GLY A 51 9.75 21.54 -4.28
C GLY A 51 8.30 21.95 -4.04
N LYS A 52 7.59 22.24 -5.14
CA LYS A 52 6.13 22.43 -5.09
C LYS A 52 5.47 21.08 -4.79
N GLY A 53 4.41 21.12 -3.98
CA GLY A 53 3.66 19.94 -3.58
C GLY A 53 2.24 20.26 -3.16
N LEU A 54 1.51 19.22 -2.80
CA LEU A 54 0.14 19.25 -2.37
C LEU A 54 0.02 18.47 -1.05
N THR A 55 -0.54 19.11 -0.03
CA THR A 55 -0.90 18.44 1.21
C THR A 55 -2.36 18.01 1.13
N LEU A 56 -2.63 16.75 1.42
CA LEU A 56 -3.93 16.09 1.34
C LEU A 56 -4.36 15.63 2.73
N THR A 57 -5.63 15.85 3.02
CA THR A 57 -6.31 15.22 4.16
C THR A 57 -6.60 13.75 3.88
N HIS A 58 -7.00 13.01 4.91
CA HIS A 58 -7.39 11.61 4.77
C HIS A 58 -8.56 11.42 3.79
N ASP A 59 -9.61 12.24 3.89
CA ASP A 59 -10.76 12.14 2.99
C ASP A 59 -10.39 12.44 1.52
N GLU A 60 -9.46 13.36 1.30
CA GLU A 60 -8.97 13.68 -0.04
C GLU A 60 -8.14 12.55 -0.63
N ILE A 61 -7.32 11.84 0.16
CA ILE A 61 -6.53 10.72 -0.37
C ILE A 61 -7.40 9.51 -0.69
N VAL A 62 -8.44 9.25 0.10
CA VAL A 62 -9.43 8.20 -0.18
C VAL A 62 -10.14 8.49 -1.50
N LYS A 63 -10.63 9.71 -1.69
CA LYS A 63 -11.26 10.13 -2.96
C LYS A 63 -10.29 10.11 -4.13
N LEU A 64 -9.03 10.49 -3.91
CA LEU A 64 -8.01 10.42 -4.96
C LEU A 64 -7.81 8.97 -5.42
N TYR A 65 -7.76 8.01 -4.49
CA TYR A 65 -7.67 6.60 -4.82
C TYR A 65 -8.86 6.10 -5.65
N GLU A 66 -10.09 6.48 -5.29
CA GLU A 66 -11.29 6.14 -6.05
C GLU A 66 -11.22 6.68 -7.50
N VAL A 67 -10.90 7.96 -7.66
CA VAL A 67 -10.77 8.60 -8.99
C VAL A 67 -9.65 7.97 -9.81
N LEU A 68 -8.50 7.65 -9.19
CA LEU A 68 -7.41 6.97 -9.88
C LEU A 68 -7.84 5.58 -10.35
N GLY A 69 -8.61 4.85 -9.55
CA GLY A 69 -9.19 3.56 -9.94
C GLY A 69 -10.08 3.68 -11.18
N GLU A 70 -10.96 4.69 -11.23
CA GLU A 70 -11.81 4.95 -12.40
C GLU A 70 -11.00 5.30 -13.65
N VAL A 71 -10.00 6.19 -13.53
CA VAL A 71 -9.15 6.59 -14.66
C VAL A 71 -8.37 5.41 -15.21
N LEU A 72 -7.74 4.62 -14.34
CA LEU A 72 -6.94 3.47 -14.76
C LEU A 72 -7.81 2.33 -15.34
N ALA A 73 -9.04 2.17 -14.86
CA ALA A 73 -10.00 1.24 -15.46
C ALA A 73 -10.36 1.64 -16.90
N VAL A 74 -10.53 2.94 -17.17
CA VAL A 74 -10.82 3.46 -18.50
C VAL A 74 -9.60 3.32 -19.43
N GLU A 75 -8.39 3.64 -18.96
CA GLU A 75 -7.17 3.56 -19.78
C GLU A 75 -6.80 2.13 -20.21
N ASN A 76 -7.09 1.14 -19.36
CA ASN A 76 -6.72 -0.25 -19.64
C ASN A 76 -7.72 -0.99 -20.54
N GLY A 77 -8.83 -0.36 -20.96
CA GLY A 77 -9.86 -1.00 -21.81
C GLY A 77 -10.45 -2.30 -21.23
N ALA A 78 -10.17 -2.58 -19.96
CA ALA A 78 -10.51 -3.79 -19.25
C ALA A 78 -11.26 -3.36 -17.99
N GLN A 79 -12.49 -3.85 -17.92
CA GLN A 79 -13.40 -3.91 -16.78
C GLN A 79 -12.84 -3.32 -15.48
N ALA A 80 -13.55 -2.32 -14.93
CA ALA A 80 -13.33 -1.82 -13.59
C ALA A 80 -13.06 -2.97 -12.60
N PRO A 81 -12.16 -2.80 -11.60
CA PRO A 81 -12.26 -3.64 -10.43
C PRO A 81 -13.67 -3.41 -9.88
N VAL A 82 -14.53 -4.40 -10.09
CA VAL A 82 -15.83 -4.47 -9.44
C VAL A 82 -15.48 -4.33 -7.97
N LYS A 83 -15.94 -3.23 -7.37
CA LYS A 83 -15.97 -3.06 -5.91
C LYS A 83 -16.44 -4.42 -5.36
N PRO A 84 -15.76 -5.08 -4.41
CA PRO A 84 -16.34 -6.25 -3.78
C PRO A 84 -17.51 -5.76 -2.92
N GLU A 85 -18.61 -5.42 -3.58
CA GLU A 85 -19.93 -5.69 -3.04
C GLU A 85 -19.90 -7.21 -2.91
N ALA A 86 -19.86 -7.70 -1.67
CA ALA A 86 -19.76 -9.11 -1.38
C ALA A 86 -20.66 -9.89 -2.36
N PRO A 87 -20.10 -10.72 -3.26
CA PRO A 87 -20.93 -11.50 -4.14
C PRO A 87 -21.59 -12.55 -3.26
N ALA A 88 -22.87 -12.33 -2.94
CA ALA A 88 -23.72 -13.41 -2.51
C ALA A 88 -23.65 -14.49 -3.60
N ASP A 89 -23.14 -15.67 -3.24
CA ASP A 89 -23.11 -16.90 -4.02
C ASP A 89 -22.00 -17.06 -5.08
N ASP A 90 -20.73 -16.85 -4.73
CA ASP A 90 -19.62 -17.55 -5.41
C ASP A 90 -19.16 -18.77 -4.60
N TYR A 91 -19.97 -19.82 -4.66
CA TYR A 91 -19.72 -21.13 -4.01
C TYR A 91 -18.37 -21.76 -4.41
N LEU A 92 -17.81 -21.40 -5.57
CA LEU A 92 -16.52 -21.91 -6.04
C LEU A 92 -15.36 -21.25 -5.29
N ALA A 93 -15.47 -19.97 -4.96
CA ALA A 93 -14.48 -19.30 -4.14
C ALA A 93 -14.46 -19.88 -2.73
N GLU A 94 -15.62 -20.07 -2.10
CA GLU A 94 -15.70 -20.70 -0.78
C GLU A 94 -15.20 -22.15 -0.79
N MET A 95 -15.54 -22.96 -1.80
CA MET A 95 -14.99 -24.32 -1.95
C MET A 95 -13.48 -24.31 -2.14
N TYR A 96 -12.93 -23.37 -2.93
CA TYR A 96 -11.50 -23.29 -3.18
C TYR A 96 -10.70 -22.83 -1.95
N TYR A 97 -11.26 -21.92 -1.15
CA TYR A 97 -10.65 -21.53 0.13
C TYR A 97 -10.83 -22.61 1.20
N ALA A 98 -11.94 -23.36 1.20
CA ALA A 98 -12.14 -24.49 2.09
C ALA A 98 -11.19 -25.66 1.79
N ASP A 99 -11.00 -26.02 0.51
CA ASP A 99 -10.04 -27.06 0.07
C ASP A 99 -8.62 -26.70 0.49
N GLN A 100 -8.20 -25.45 0.27
CA GLN A 100 -6.86 -24.99 0.68
C GLN A 100 -6.69 -24.96 2.20
N ALA A 101 -7.76 -24.66 2.95
CA ALA A 101 -7.70 -24.69 4.41
C ALA A 101 -7.62 -26.13 4.95
N GLU A 102 -8.29 -27.09 4.30
CA GLU A 102 -8.22 -28.51 4.64
C GLU A 102 -6.85 -29.10 4.28
N GLU A 103 -6.32 -28.80 3.10
CA GLU A 103 -4.97 -29.22 2.67
C GLU A 103 -3.87 -28.65 3.60
N ALA A 104 -3.97 -27.37 3.97
CA ALA A 104 -3.04 -26.77 4.94
C ALA A 104 -3.18 -27.36 6.35
N ALA A 105 -4.39 -27.76 6.76
CA ALA A 105 -4.63 -28.42 8.03
C ALA A 105 -4.09 -29.87 8.03
N GLU A 106 -4.20 -30.60 6.93
CA GLU A 106 -3.61 -31.93 6.75
C GLU A 106 -2.08 -31.86 6.73
N GLU A 107 -1.49 -30.89 6.03
CA GLU A 107 -0.03 -30.68 6.01
C GLU A 107 0.50 -30.31 7.41
N ALA A 108 -0.22 -29.46 8.14
CA ALA A 108 0.13 -29.10 9.51
C ALA A 108 -0.04 -30.29 10.48
N ALA A 109 -1.02 -31.16 10.26
CA ALA A 109 -1.19 -32.39 11.03
C ALA A 109 -0.07 -33.41 10.72
N GLU A 110 0.33 -33.55 9.46
CA GLU A 110 1.44 -34.41 9.06
C GLU A 110 2.80 -33.92 9.60
N ASP A 111 3.03 -32.61 9.62
CA ASP A 111 4.21 -32.01 10.28
C ASP A 111 4.15 -32.19 11.82
N ALA A 112 2.95 -32.17 12.41
CA ALA A 112 2.76 -32.44 13.83
C ALA A 112 3.10 -33.89 14.20
N GLU A 113 2.79 -34.85 13.33
CA GLU A 113 3.12 -36.28 13.50
C GLU A 113 4.56 -36.62 13.12
N ARG A 114 5.27 -35.74 12.39
CA ARG A 114 6.68 -35.94 12.05
C ARG A 114 7.58 -35.94 13.30
N PRO A 115 8.43 -36.96 13.47
CA PRO A 115 9.33 -37.05 14.60
C PRO A 115 10.28 -35.85 14.64
N LYS A 116 10.61 -35.37 15.86
CA LYS A 116 11.33 -34.12 16.14
C LYS A 116 12.65 -33.90 15.38
N TRP A 117 13.24 -34.91 14.77
CA TRP A 117 14.47 -34.78 13.96
C TRP A 117 14.20 -34.44 12.49
N GLY A 118 12.93 -34.34 12.09
CA GLY A 118 12.52 -34.18 10.70
C GLY A 118 11.72 -32.92 10.40
N ARG A 119 11.62 -31.92 11.28
CA ARG A 119 10.87 -30.67 11.03
C ARG A 119 11.76 -29.60 10.41
N LEU A 120 11.21 -28.81 9.49
CA LEU A 120 11.93 -27.78 8.74
C LEU A 120 12.35 -26.58 9.61
N SER A 121 11.76 -26.42 10.81
CA SER A 121 12.06 -25.34 11.75
C SER A 121 13.36 -25.55 12.54
N ASP A 122 13.97 -26.74 12.47
CA ASP A 122 15.16 -27.12 13.25
C ASP A 122 16.45 -27.21 12.39
N LEU A 123 16.42 -26.72 11.14
CA LEU A 123 17.58 -26.54 10.25
C LEU A 123 18.03 -25.09 10.16
#